data_AF-A0A814HVK2-F1
#
_entry.id   AF-A0A814HVK2-F1
#
_cell.length_a   1.000
_cell.length_b   1.000
_cell.length_c   1.000
_cell.angle_alpha   90.00
_cell.angle_beta   90.00
_cell.angle_gamma   90.00
#
_symmetry.space_group_name_H-M   'P 1'
#
loop_
_entity.id
_entity.type
_entity.pdbx_description
1 polymer ?
#
loop_
_entity_poly.entity_id
_entity_poly.type
_entity_poly.pdbx_seq_one_letter_code
_entity_poly.pdbx_strand_id
1 'polypeptide(L)'
;MKIEEVNALREKGYNSKEYYEREPELKRALDQIRDGFFSPEDPNLFADIIKHLLELNDEYMLLADYAEYMKAQERVEQLYKNHIEWTKKSLLNIAAAGKFSSDRAIKEYAKDIWNVKPSMKKLPEPHHGRPGIKNEIEKIEMTQSYSQREDY
;
A
#
# COMPACT_ATOMS: atom_id res chain seq x y z
N MET A 1 -11.01 -9.53 10.72
CA MET A 1 -10.12 -10.02 11.80
C MET A 1 -9.16 -8.96 12.32
N LYS A 2 -8.76 -9.05 13.59
CA LYS A 2 -7.60 -8.33 14.17
C LYS A 2 -6.35 -9.21 14.23
N ILE A 3 -5.18 -8.61 14.47
CA ILE A 3 -3.89 -9.32 14.51
C ILE A 3 -3.89 -10.44 15.57
N GLU A 4 -4.47 -10.18 16.74
CA GLU A 4 -4.53 -11.16 17.84
C GLU A 4 -5.39 -12.38 17.45
N GLU A 5 -6.48 -12.14 16.73
CA GLU A 5 -7.39 -13.19 16.25
C GLU A 5 -6.74 -14.02 15.13
N VAL A 6 -5.99 -13.38 14.23
CA VAL A 6 -5.19 -14.06 13.19
C VAL A 6 -4.17 -15.00 13.83
N ASN A 7 -3.39 -14.50 14.79
CA ASN A 7 -2.36 -15.30 15.47
C ASN A 7 -3.00 -16.49 16.22
N ALA A 8 -4.10 -16.25 16.93
CA ALA A 8 -4.82 -17.30 17.63
C ALA A 8 -5.39 -18.38 16.69
N LEU A 9 -5.87 -18.00 15.49
CA LEU A 9 -6.32 -18.98 14.48
C LEU A 9 -5.14 -19.77 13.89
N ARG A 10 -4.00 -19.13 13.62
CA ARG A 10 -2.79 -19.82 13.17
C ARG A 10 -2.33 -20.86 14.20
N GLU A 11 -2.27 -20.47 15.46
CA GLU A 11 -1.88 -21.36 16.57
C GLU A 11 -2.85 -22.54 16.76
N LYS A 12 -4.14 -22.33 16.52
CA LYS A 12 -5.16 -23.39 16.56
C LYS A 12 -5.12 -24.34 15.37
N GLY A 13 -4.26 -24.09 14.38
CA GLY A 13 -4.18 -24.89 13.16
C GLY A 13 -5.27 -24.53 12.15
N TYR A 14 -5.34 -23.25 11.78
CA TYR A 14 -6.24 -22.76 10.72
C TYR A 14 -6.31 -23.71 9.53
N ASN A 15 -7.53 -24.03 9.10
CA ASN A 15 -7.82 -24.90 7.97
C ASN A 15 -8.83 -24.22 7.04
N SER A 16 -8.36 -23.71 5.90
CA SER A 16 -9.19 -22.94 4.97
C SER A 16 -10.36 -23.75 4.40
N LYS A 17 -10.22 -25.07 4.27
CA LYS A 17 -11.28 -25.96 3.77
C LYS A 17 -12.50 -26.00 4.68
N GLU A 18 -12.32 -25.82 6.00
CA GLU A 18 -13.47 -25.76 6.92
C GLU A 18 -14.36 -24.56 6.65
N TYR A 19 -13.77 -23.41 6.32
CA TYR A 19 -14.52 -22.20 5.97
C TYR A 19 -15.19 -22.33 4.60
N TYR A 20 -14.48 -22.93 3.63
CA TYR A 20 -15.04 -23.26 2.33
C TYR A 20 -16.26 -24.19 2.41
N GLU A 21 -16.24 -25.22 3.27
CA GLU A 21 -17.38 -26.13 3.43
C GLU A 21 -18.50 -25.55 4.30
N ARG A 22 -18.18 -24.67 5.25
CA ARG A 22 -19.15 -24.09 6.19
C ARG A 22 -20.05 -23.06 5.54
N GLU A 23 -19.53 -22.23 4.63
CA GLU A 23 -20.24 -21.09 4.05
C GLU A 23 -20.72 -21.41 2.61
N PRO A 24 -22.02 -21.67 2.38
CA PRO A 24 -22.50 -22.15 1.07
C PRO A 24 -22.29 -21.16 -0.07
N GLU A 25 -22.41 -19.85 0.20
CA GLU A 25 -22.21 -18.81 -0.81
C GLU A 25 -20.74 -18.70 -1.22
N LEU A 26 -19.83 -18.79 -0.24
CA LEU A 26 -18.39 -18.85 -0.49
C LEU A 26 -18.03 -20.07 -1.32
N LYS A 27 -18.55 -21.24 -0.92
CA LYS A 27 -18.36 -22.50 -1.65
C LYS A 27 -18.74 -22.34 -3.11
N ARG A 28 -19.96 -21.86 -3.37
CA ARG A 28 -20.48 -21.64 -4.73
C ARG A 28 -19.59 -20.67 -5.52
N ALA A 29 -19.15 -19.58 -4.92
CA ALA A 29 -18.29 -18.61 -5.60
C ALA A 29 -16.95 -19.22 -5.99
N LEU A 30 -16.31 -19.97 -5.08
CA LEU A 30 -15.04 -20.65 -5.36
C LEU A 30 -15.20 -21.79 -6.36
N ASP A 31 -16.31 -22.53 -6.32
CA ASP A 31 -16.61 -23.58 -7.30
C ASP A 31 -16.79 -22.98 -8.70
N GLN A 32 -17.50 -21.86 -8.84
CA GLN A 32 -17.64 -21.18 -10.13
C GLN A 32 -16.31 -20.69 -10.69
N ILE A 33 -15.42 -20.17 -9.83
CA ILE A 33 -14.07 -19.77 -10.23
C ILE A 33 -13.24 -20.99 -10.65
N ARG A 34 -13.32 -22.09 -9.89
CA ARG A 34 -12.60 -23.34 -10.17
C ARG A 34 -13.05 -24.02 -11.45
N ASP A 35 -14.35 -24.08 -11.68
CA ASP A 35 -14.94 -24.91 -12.74
C ASP A 35 -14.99 -24.17 -14.09
N GLY A 36 -14.31 -23.02 -14.20
CA GLY A 36 -14.21 -22.25 -15.45
C GLY A 36 -15.47 -21.50 -15.83
N PHE A 37 -16.42 -21.29 -14.90
CA PHE A 37 -17.69 -20.60 -15.18
C PHE A 37 -17.47 -19.19 -15.77
N PHE A 38 -16.43 -18.49 -15.33
CA PHE A 38 -16.05 -17.16 -15.81
C PHE A 38 -15.06 -17.17 -16.97
N SER A 39 -14.48 -18.32 -17.30
CA SER A 39 -13.48 -18.48 -18.36
C SER A 39 -13.68 -19.80 -19.12
N PRO A 40 -14.81 -19.96 -19.84
CA PRO A 40 -15.13 -21.24 -20.48
C PRO A 40 -14.13 -21.67 -21.57
N GLU A 41 -13.42 -20.70 -22.19
CA GLU A 41 -12.39 -20.96 -23.19
C GLU A 41 -11.04 -21.41 -22.57
N ASP A 42 -10.81 -21.07 -21.30
CA ASP A 42 -9.67 -21.52 -20.50
C ASP A 42 -10.10 -21.81 -19.05
N PRO A 43 -10.67 -23.00 -18.78
CA PRO A 43 -11.19 -23.33 -17.46
C PRO A 43 -10.14 -23.32 -16.34
N ASN A 44 -8.86 -23.47 -16.68
CA ASN A 44 -7.78 -23.51 -15.71
C ASN A 44 -7.15 -22.14 -15.41
N LEU A 45 -7.64 -21.06 -16.05
CA LEU A 45 -7.10 -19.72 -15.92
C LEU A 45 -6.94 -19.26 -14.46
N PHE A 46 -7.83 -19.68 -13.57
CA PHE A 46 -7.85 -19.31 -12.15
C PHE A 46 -7.41 -20.43 -11.20
N ALA A 47 -6.88 -21.54 -11.72
CA ALA A 47 -6.51 -22.71 -10.91
C ALA A 47 -5.53 -22.36 -9.78
N ASP A 48 -4.55 -21.48 -10.05
CA ASP A 48 -3.59 -21.03 -9.05
C ASP A 48 -4.25 -20.30 -7.87
N ILE A 49 -5.29 -19.49 -8.12
CA ILE A 49 -6.02 -18.81 -7.04
C ILE A 49 -6.69 -19.84 -6.13
N ILE A 50 -7.37 -20.82 -6.72
CA ILE A 50 -8.05 -21.88 -5.96
C ILE A 50 -7.05 -22.72 -5.17
N LYS A 51 -5.92 -23.07 -5.79
CA LYS A 51 -4.81 -23.77 -5.13
C LYS A 51 -4.31 -22.99 -3.92
N HIS A 52 -4.05 -21.69 -4.06
CA HIS A 52 -3.58 -20.86 -2.95
C HIS A 52 -4.60 -20.78 -1.80
N LEU A 53 -5.89 -20.74 -2.11
CA LEU A 53 -6.95 -20.65 -1.11
C LEU A 53 -7.25 -21.99 -0.42
N LEU A 54 -7.28 -23.11 -1.15
CA LEU A 54 -7.77 -24.40 -0.62
C LEU A 54 -6.67 -25.44 -0.39
N GLU A 55 -5.59 -25.43 -1.16
CA GLU A 55 -4.51 -26.41 -1.05
C GLU A 55 -3.32 -25.89 -0.24
N LEU A 56 -2.97 -24.62 -0.43
CA LEU A 56 -1.90 -23.93 0.31
C LEU A 56 -2.42 -23.18 1.53
N ASN A 57 -3.64 -23.51 1.97
CA ASN A 57 -4.24 -23.10 3.23
C ASN A 57 -4.38 -21.58 3.45
N ASP A 58 -4.61 -20.81 2.39
CA ASP A 58 -5.04 -19.39 2.46
C ASP A 58 -4.23 -18.56 3.46
N GLU A 59 -2.97 -18.27 3.11
CA GLU A 59 -2.00 -17.56 3.95
C GLU A 59 -2.55 -16.27 4.60
N TYR A 60 -3.44 -15.58 3.88
CA TYR A 60 -4.01 -14.30 4.28
C TYR A 60 -5.38 -14.41 4.99
N MET A 61 -5.86 -15.63 5.24
CA MET A 61 -7.11 -15.90 5.95
C MET A 61 -8.35 -15.23 5.32
N LEU A 62 -8.36 -15.11 4.00
CA LEU A 62 -9.46 -14.53 3.24
C LEU A 62 -10.77 -15.29 3.46
N LEU A 63 -10.72 -16.61 3.52
CA LEU A 63 -11.91 -17.44 3.73
C LEU A 63 -12.46 -17.28 5.15
N ALA A 64 -11.58 -16.99 6.11
CA ALA A 64 -11.96 -16.75 7.49
C ALA A 64 -12.71 -15.43 7.68
N ASP A 65 -12.30 -14.38 6.96
CA ASP A 65 -12.91 -13.05 7.02
C ASP A 65 -14.18 -12.90 6.16
N TYR A 66 -14.43 -13.84 5.24
CA TYR A 66 -15.52 -13.74 4.26
C TYR A 66 -16.88 -13.42 4.88
N ALA A 67 -17.30 -14.15 5.91
CA ALA A 67 -18.64 -13.98 6.49
C ALA A 67 -18.81 -12.60 7.18
N GLU A 68 -17.76 -12.09 7.84
CA GLU A 68 -17.79 -10.76 8.43
C GLU A 68 -17.77 -9.66 7.36
N TYR A 69 -16.99 -9.88 6.30
CA TYR A 69 -16.96 -9.01 5.14
C TYR A 69 -18.33 -8.89 4.48
N MET A 70 -19.03 -10.01 4.26
CA MET A 70 -20.39 -9.99 3.69
C MET A 70 -21.39 -9.23 4.58
N LYS A 71 -21.33 -9.42 5.90
CA LYS A 71 -22.14 -8.63 6.86
C LYS A 71 -21.80 -7.13 6.80
N ALA A 72 -20.54 -6.77 6.60
CA ALA A 72 -20.15 -5.38 6.44
C ALA A 72 -20.68 -4.79 5.13
N GLN A 73 -20.61 -5.54 4.02
CA GLN A 73 -21.18 -5.15 2.72
C GLN A 73 -22.69 -4.95 2.80
N GLU A 74 -23.42 -5.83 3.49
CA GLU A 74 -24.86 -5.65 3.71
C GLU A 74 -25.16 -4.33 4.44
N ARG A 75 -24.40 -3.99 5.49
CA ARG A 75 -24.55 -2.70 6.18
C ARG A 75 -24.27 -1.51 5.27
N VAL A 76 -23.28 -1.63 4.37
CA VAL A 76 -22.98 -0.60 3.37
C VAL A 76 -24.17 -0.42 2.44
N GLU A 77 -24.73 -1.51 1.92
CA GLU A 77 -25.89 -1.47 1.02
C GLU A 77 -27.10 -0.79 1.68
N GLN A 78 -27.40 -1.15 2.93
CA GLN A 78 -28.50 -0.53 3.68
C GLN A 78 -28.24 0.95 3.95
N LEU A 79 -27.02 1.31 4.33
CA LEU A 79 -26.64 2.70 4.58
C LEU A 79 -26.70 3.55 3.30
N TYR A 80 -26.29 2.99 2.16
CA TYR A 80 -26.28 3.70 0.89
C TYR A 80 -27.68 4.11 0.43
N LYS A 81 -28.72 3.31 0.75
CA LYS A 81 -30.12 3.65 0.52
C LYS A 81 -30.58 4.88 1.32
N ASN A 82 -29.91 5.20 2.44
CA ASN A 82 -30.15 6.41 3.22
C ASN A 82 -29.15 7.52 2.84
N HIS A 83 -29.51 8.29 1.81
CA HIS A 83 -28.65 9.36 1.27
C HIS A 83 -28.21 10.40 2.31
N ILE A 84 -29.07 10.75 3.28
CA ILE A 84 -28.74 11.75 4.30
C ILE A 84 -27.62 11.23 5.21
N GLU A 85 -27.77 10.02 5.74
CA GLU A 85 -26.75 9.44 6.62
C GLU A 85 -25.47 9.06 5.86
N TRP A 86 -25.58 8.62 4.61
CA TRP A 86 -24.42 8.40 3.74
C TRP A 86 -23.59 9.67 3.53
N THR A 87 -24.24 10.78 3.15
CA THR A 87 -23.57 12.06 2.92
C THR A 87 -22.98 12.61 4.21
N LYS A 88 -23.69 12.50 5.33
CA LYS A 88 -23.18 12.91 6.64
C LYS A 88 -21.89 12.18 7.01
N LYS A 89 -21.84 10.85 6.84
CA LYS A 89 -20.63 10.05 7.09
C LYS A 89 -19.49 10.43 6.15
N SER A 90 -19.79 10.64 4.87
CA SER A 90 -18.82 11.10 3.87
C SER A 90 -18.20 12.45 4.24
N LEU A 91 -19.03 13.43 4.64
CA LEU A 91 -18.55 14.74 5.08
C LEU A 91 -17.65 14.67 6.31
N LEU A 92 -18.00 13.83 7.29
CA LEU A 92 -17.18 13.61 8.48
C LEU A 92 -15.82 13.01 8.14
N ASN A 93 -15.77 12.04 7.20
CA ASN A 93 -14.52 11.48 6.72
C ASN A 93 -13.64 12.54 6.04
N ILE A 94 -14.22 13.39 5.18
CA ILE A 94 -13.50 14.50 4.53
C ILE A 94 -12.93 15.45 5.59
N ALA A 95 -13.74 15.85 6.57
CA ALA A 95 -13.31 16.75 7.63
C ALA A 95 -12.18 16.16 8.49
N ALA A 96 -12.17 14.84 8.71
CA ALA A 96 -11.16 14.15 9.51
C ALA A 96 -9.89 13.74 8.71
N ALA A 97 -9.93 13.81 7.38
CA ALA A 97 -8.85 13.31 6.51
C ALA A 97 -7.56 14.16 6.55
N GLY A 98 -7.59 15.36 7.13
CA GLY A 98 -6.44 16.28 7.13
C GLY A 98 -5.16 15.68 7.73
N LYS A 99 -5.29 14.73 8.68
CA LYS A 99 -4.16 13.99 9.23
C LYS A 99 -3.40 13.20 8.14
N PHE A 100 -4.00 12.84 7.01
CA PHE A 100 -3.33 12.04 5.98
C PHE A 100 -2.65 12.88 4.88
N SER A 101 -2.56 14.21 5.06
CA SER A 101 -1.84 15.06 4.11
C SER A 101 -0.35 14.72 4.02
N SER A 102 0.16 14.61 2.79
CA SER A 102 1.59 14.44 2.52
C SER A 102 2.42 15.61 3.04
N ASP A 103 1.89 16.83 3.05
CA ASP A 103 2.60 18.01 3.56
C ASP A 103 2.94 17.86 5.04
N ARG A 104 2.07 17.21 5.81
CA ARG A 104 2.36 16.90 7.21
C ARG A 104 3.51 15.91 7.30
N ALA A 105 3.48 14.83 6.52
CA ALA A 105 4.56 13.84 6.51
C ALA A 105 5.90 14.47 6.09
N ILE A 106 5.92 15.28 5.02
CA ILE A 106 7.14 15.99 4.58
C ILE A 106 7.68 16.90 5.69
N LYS A 107 6.81 17.60 6.43
CA LYS A 107 7.24 18.42 7.58
C LYS A 107 7.85 17.59 8.71
N GLU A 108 7.26 16.43 9.02
CA GLU A 108 7.78 15.49 10.03
C GLU A 108 9.16 14.94 9.60
N TYR A 109 9.30 14.48 8.36
CA TYR A 109 10.60 14.04 7.81
C TYR A 109 11.64 15.16 7.81
N ALA A 110 11.26 16.36 7.36
CA ALA A 110 12.14 17.52 7.31
C ALA A 110 12.71 17.87 8.69
N LYS A 111 11.86 17.81 9.72
CA LYS A 111 12.23 18.14 11.09
C LYS A 111 13.00 17.02 11.79
N ASP A 112 12.46 15.81 11.76
CA ASP A 112 12.89 14.73 12.67
C ASP A 112 13.98 13.83 12.06
N ILE A 113 14.14 13.84 10.73
CA ILE A 113 15.11 12.99 10.01
C ILE A 113 16.11 13.83 9.23
N TRP A 114 15.65 14.69 8.31
CA TRP A 114 16.54 15.44 7.42
C TRP A 114 17.18 16.66 8.06
N ASN A 115 16.62 17.15 9.16
CA ASN A 115 17.04 18.36 9.86
C ASN A 115 17.16 19.58 8.94
N VAL A 116 16.20 19.75 8.03
CA VAL A 116 16.14 20.88 7.08
C VAL A 116 15.03 21.85 7.48
N LYS A 117 15.31 23.15 7.29
CA LYS A 117 14.33 24.22 7.50
C LYS A 117 13.72 24.65 6.17
N PRO A 118 12.42 24.94 6.11
CA PRO A 118 11.80 25.51 4.92
C PRO A 118 12.51 26.81 4.54
N SER A 119 12.76 26.99 3.25
CA SER A 119 13.43 28.16 2.69
C SER A 119 12.61 28.70 1.55
N MET A 120 12.42 30.02 1.53
CA MET A 120 11.78 30.74 0.42
C MET A 120 12.75 31.00 -0.74
N LYS A 121 14.00 30.52 -0.64
CA LYS A 121 15.00 30.67 -1.69
C LYS A 121 14.54 29.89 -2.92
N LYS A 122 14.26 30.61 -4.01
CA LYS A 122 13.93 30.00 -5.30
C LYS A 122 15.09 29.10 -5.71
N LEU A 123 14.79 27.82 -5.96
CA LEU A 123 15.77 26.90 -6.51
C LEU A 123 16.15 27.38 -7.92
N PRO A 124 17.42 27.26 -8.32
CA PRO A 124 17.81 27.53 -9.70
C PRO A 124 17.09 26.59 -10.66
N GLU A 125 16.94 27.00 -11.91
CA GLU A 125 16.29 26.17 -12.93
C GLU A 125 17.07 24.85 -13.11
N PRO A 126 16.40 23.72 -13.40
CA PRO A 126 17.03 22.39 -13.40
C PRO A 126 18.25 22.25 -14.32
N HIS A 127 18.33 23.07 -15.37
CA HIS A 127 19.41 23.07 -16.35
C HIS A 127 20.53 24.08 -16.05
N HIS A 128 20.38 24.91 -15.02
CA HIS A 128 21.46 25.76 -14.53
C HIS A 128 22.36 24.91 -13.61
N GLY A 129 23.61 24.67 -14.06
CA GLY A 129 24.61 23.97 -13.27
C GLY A 129 24.77 24.58 -11.87
N ARG A 130 25.01 23.75 -10.85
CA ARG A 130 25.08 24.21 -9.46
C ARG A 130 26.05 25.39 -9.33
N PRO A 131 25.60 26.58 -8.87
CA PRO A 131 26.47 27.72 -8.69
C PRO A 131 27.42 27.42 -7.52
N GLY A 132 28.63 26.98 -7.87
CA GLY A 132 29.66 26.57 -6.89
C GLY A 132 30.64 25.52 -7.41
N ILE A 133 30.23 24.65 -8.35
CA ILE A 133 31.13 23.59 -8.85
C ILE A 133 32.31 24.17 -9.65
N LYS A 134 32.11 25.27 -10.39
CA LYS A 134 33.20 25.93 -11.13
C LYS A 134 34.35 26.39 -10.23
N ASN A 135 34.04 26.91 -9.05
CA ASN A 135 35.05 27.44 -8.12
C ASN A 135 35.86 26.34 -7.43
N GLU A 136 35.32 25.13 -7.31
CA GLU A 136 36.05 23.97 -6.79
C GLU A 136 36.96 23.36 -7.85
N ILE A 137 36.51 23.29 -9.11
CA ILE A 137 37.32 22.80 -10.23
C ILE A 137 38.50 23.75 -10.50
N GLU A 138 38.29 25.07 -10.54
CA GLU A 138 39.38 26.04 -10.72
C GLU A 138 40.42 26.00 -9.58
N LYS A 139 39.98 25.73 -8.33
CA LYS A 139 40.90 25.54 -7.20
C LYS A 139 41.71 24.26 -7.33
N ILE A 140 41.12 23.16 -7.77
CA ILE A 140 41.83 21.89 -7.98
C ILE A 140 42.86 22.03 -9.11
N GLU A 141 42.49 22.67 -10.22
CA GLU A 141 43.40 22.91 -11.36
C GLU A 141 44.56 23.85 -11.00
N MET A 142 44.33 24.92 -10.24
CA MET A 142 45.42 25.78 -9.74
C MET A 142 46.37 25.05 -8.79
N THR A 143 45.85 24.20 -7.91
CA THR A 143 46.65 23.45 -6.93
C THR A 143 47.52 22.38 -7.62
N GLN A 144 47.00 21.74 -8.67
CA GLN A 144 47.77 20.80 -9.49
C GLN A 144 48.84 21.52 -10.35
N SER A 145 48.59 22.75 -10.80
CA SER A 145 49.58 23.53 -11.56
C SER A 145 50.78 24.00 -10.73
N TYR A 146 50.58 24.21 -9.42
CA TYR A 146 51.65 24.61 -8.49
C TYR A 146 52.55 23.42 -8.08
N SER A 147 51.99 22.22 -7.95
CA SER A 147 52.76 21.01 -7.61
C SER A 147 53.71 20.53 -8.71
N GLN A 148 53.61 21.05 -9.93
CA GLN A 148 54.49 20.69 -11.06
C GLN A 148 55.61 21.71 -11.34
N ARG A 149 55.78 22.73 -10.49
CA ARG A 149 56.81 23.78 -10.66
C ARG A 149 57.92 23.76 -9.60
N GLU A 150 57.88 22.87 -8.61
CA GLU A 150 58.88 22.82 -7.52
C GLU A 150 59.94 21.71 -7.65
N ASP A 151 59.92 20.92 -8.72
CA ASP A 151 60.94 19.88 -8.99
C ASP A 151 61.84 20.27 -10.18
N TYR A 152 62.61 21.36 -10.08
CA TYR A 152 63.84 21.62 -10.86
C TYR A 152 64.74 22.66 -10.19
#